data_AF-A0A1V4QC90-F1
#
_entry.id   AF-A0A1V4QC90-F1
#
_cell.length_a   1.000
_cell.length_b   1.000
_cell.length_c   1.000
_cell.angle_alpha   90.00
_cell.angle_beta   90.00
_cell.angle_gamma   90.00
#
_symmetry.space_group_name_H-M   'P 1'
#
loop_
_entity.id
_entity.type
_entity.pdbx_description
1 polymer ?
#
loop_
_entity_poly.entity_id
_entity_poly.type
_entity_poly.pdbx_seq_one_letter_code
_entity_poly.pdbx_strand_id
1 'polypeptide(L)'
;MRLQPPDNSNPGFRSSELVPATKGVDGPSFARSFDQRSIGVLVSETGAIPLILLGLLSSTFLKPHCQWVLVVIGVYTLVSVAITVYARRLSDRGFALLSFGGMLGVAGSSIVIADNGAALAVLVLLAAIPALSAMDSSLPVVMGFVLTAAVLVCVVVSIRATSTTALIVGGGAALMAIAVPTYLVTSLRRRLTALLHQQAQLSVTDPLTLALNRRGLLDGAIHLFRTAATAGKHVAFLVVDVDYFKKYNDTHGHSAGDAILVEITNAIQNAVP
;
A
#
# COMPACT_ATOMS: atom_id res chain seq x y z
N MET A 1 -19.29 -47.80 -42.16
CA MET A 1 -19.14 -46.44 -41.61
C MET A 1 -17.72 -46.33 -41.06
N ARG A 2 -16.79 -45.76 -41.84
CA ARG A 2 -15.36 -45.66 -41.48
C ARG A 2 -15.18 -44.52 -40.48
N LEU A 3 -14.59 -44.82 -39.31
CA LEU A 3 -14.16 -43.81 -38.34
C LEU A 3 -12.79 -43.26 -38.79
N GLN A 4 -12.71 -41.93 -38.95
CA GLN A 4 -11.47 -41.20 -39.18
C GLN A 4 -10.59 -41.23 -37.92
N PRO A 5 -9.25 -41.32 -38.06
CA PRO A 5 -8.33 -41.12 -36.95
C PRO A 5 -8.24 -39.63 -36.57
N PRO A 6 -7.86 -39.29 -35.33
CA PRO A 6 -7.73 -37.90 -34.88
C PRO A 6 -6.57 -37.21 -35.61
N ASP A 7 -6.86 -36.01 -36.12
CA ASP A 7 -5.92 -35.11 -36.77
C ASP A 7 -4.86 -34.62 -35.76
N ASN A 8 -3.58 -34.80 -36.12
CA ASN A 8 -2.43 -34.54 -35.27
C ASN A 8 -1.78 -33.19 -35.64
N SER A 9 -2.61 -32.17 -35.83
CA SER A 9 -2.24 -30.82 -36.27
C SER A 9 -2.33 -29.82 -35.11
N ASN A 10 -1.67 -30.10 -33.98
CA ASN A 10 -1.46 -29.07 -32.95
C ASN A 10 -0.04 -28.53 -33.07
N PRO A 11 0.18 -27.36 -33.70
CA PRO A 11 1.49 -26.76 -33.83
C PRO A 11 1.98 -26.30 -32.45
N GLY A 12 3.29 -26.42 -32.23
CA GLY A 12 3.91 -26.33 -30.91
C GLY A 12 3.51 -25.10 -30.10
N PHE A 13 3.37 -25.34 -28.79
CA PHE A 13 3.45 -24.33 -27.76
C PHE A 13 4.80 -23.59 -27.93
N ARG A 14 4.80 -22.49 -28.68
CA ARG A 14 5.93 -21.58 -28.75
C ARG A 14 6.06 -20.94 -27.38
N SER A 15 7.20 -21.13 -26.75
CA SER A 15 7.70 -20.48 -25.53
C SER A 15 7.89 -18.97 -25.66
N SER A 16 7.10 -18.28 -26.49
CA SER A 16 7.24 -16.85 -26.81
C SER A 16 6.06 -15.98 -26.37
N GLU A 17 5.06 -16.53 -25.67
CA GLU A 17 4.03 -15.72 -24.98
C GLU A 17 4.31 -15.67 -23.48
N LEU A 18 5.55 -15.30 -23.11
CA LEU A 18 5.75 -14.57 -21.87
C LEU A 18 4.96 -13.27 -22.03
N VAL A 19 3.81 -13.19 -21.36
CA VAL A 19 3.14 -11.92 -21.05
C VAL A 19 4.26 -10.96 -20.64
N PRO A 20 4.53 -9.88 -21.39
CA PRO A 20 5.59 -8.97 -21.03
C PRO A 20 5.27 -8.51 -19.62
N ALA A 21 6.23 -8.67 -18.70
CA ALA A 21 6.16 -8.08 -17.37
C ALA A 21 5.61 -6.67 -17.57
N THR A 22 4.39 -6.44 -17.08
CA THR A 22 3.73 -5.16 -17.25
C THR A 22 4.75 -4.15 -16.76
N LYS A 23 5.29 -3.34 -17.68
CA LYS A 23 6.05 -2.16 -17.30
C LYS A 23 5.07 -1.40 -16.43
N GLY A 24 5.27 -1.50 -15.11
CA GLY A 24 4.45 -0.81 -14.14
C GLY A 24 4.37 0.62 -14.64
N VAL A 25 3.17 1.16 -14.73
CA VAL A 25 2.91 2.53 -15.17
C VAL A 25 3.95 3.42 -14.47
N ASP A 26 4.95 3.85 -15.24
CA ASP A 26 6.15 4.48 -14.70
C ASP A 26 5.75 5.88 -14.23
N GLY A 27 5.31 5.97 -12.98
CA GLY A 27 5.10 7.24 -12.31
C GLY A 27 6.39 8.04 -12.26
N PRO A 28 6.31 9.38 -12.14
CA PRO A 28 7.47 10.26 -12.14
C PRO A 28 8.51 9.83 -11.09
N SER A 29 9.80 9.98 -11.40
CA SER A 29 10.96 9.53 -10.59
C SER A 29 10.91 9.93 -9.11
N PHE A 30 10.25 11.05 -8.80
CA PHE A 30 9.98 11.54 -7.45
C PHE A 30 9.22 10.52 -6.59
N ALA A 31 8.20 9.84 -7.14
CA ALA A 31 7.35 8.90 -6.42
C ALA A 31 8.08 7.61 -5.99
N ARG A 32 9.20 7.25 -6.63
CA ARG A 32 10.01 6.09 -6.21
C ARG A 32 10.84 6.35 -4.95
N SER A 33 11.09 7.61 -4.62
CA SER A 33 11.92 7.98 -3.46
C SER A 33 11.15 7.93 -2.14
N PHE A 34 9.81 7.98 -2.20
CA PHE A 34 8.93 8.01 -1.02
C PHE A 34 8.18 6.69 -0.84
N ASP A 35 8.01 6.27 0.42
CA ASP A 35 7.10 5.16 0.74
C ASP A 35 5.62 5.61 0.76
N GLN A 36 4.69 4.65 0.75
CA GLN A 36 3.25 4.95 0.73
C GLN A 36 2.80 5.80 1.93
N ARG A 37 3.42 5.61 3.10
CA ARG A 37 3.13 6.40 4.30
C ARG A 37 3.53 7.86 4.12
N SER A 38 4.73 8.13 3.61
CA SER A 38 5.19 9.51 3.34
C SER A 38 4.32 10.20 2.31
N ILE A 39 3.96 9.49 1.24
CA ILE A 39 3.01 10.01 0.24
C ILE A 39 1.67 10.32 0.90
N GLY A 40 1.16 9.44 1.77
CA GLY A 40 -0.08 9.65 2.51
C GLY A 40 -0.05 10.92 3.35
N VAL A 41 1.03 11.18 4.09
CA VAL A 41 1.18 12.43 4.86
C VAL A 41 1.15 13.63 3.92
N LEU A 42 1.99 13.65 2.88
CA LEU A 42 2.04 14.77 1.93
C LEU A 42 0.69 15.06 1.28
N VAL A 43 -0.05 14.02 0.87
CA VAL A 43 -1.39 14.15 0.31
C VAL A 43 -2.35 14.74 1.35
N SER A 44 -2.33 14.26 2.59
CA SER A 44 -3.21 14.76 3.64
C SER A 44 -2.96 16.24 3.99
N GLU A 45 -1.72 16.70 3.94
CA GLU A 45 -1.33 18.09 4.21
C GLU A 45 -1.83 19.07 3.14
N THR A 46 -2.07 18.61 1.89
CA THR A 46 -2.65 19.47 0.85
C THR A 46 -4.05 19.97 1.21
N GLY A 47 -4.77 19.26 2.07
CA GLY A 47 -6.08 19.66 2.58
C GLY A 47 -6.05 20.95 3.42
N ALA A 48 -4.90 21.33 3.96
CA ALA A 48 -4.75 22.59 4.70
C ALA A 48 -4.69 23.82 3.79
N ILE A 49 -4.29 23.67 2.52
CA ILE A 49 -4.05 24.79 1.61
C ILE A 49 -5.32 25.63 1.37
N PRO A 50 -6.48 25.04 0.99
CA PRO A 50 -7.69 25.81 0.78
C PRO A 50 -8.17 26.52 2.05
N LEU A 51 -7.99 25.89 3.22
CA LEU A 51 -8.36 26.45 4.51
C LEU A 51 -7.53 27.69 4.85
N ILE A 52 -6.20 27.61 4.67
CA ILE A 52 -5.28 28.73 4.90
C ILE A 52 -5.61 29.87 3.93
N LEU A 53 -5.77 29.56 2.65
CA LEU A 53 -6.06 30.55 1.62
C LEU A 53 -7.39 31.28 1.90
N LEU A 54 -8.47 30.54 2.19
CA LEU A 54 -9.77 31.13 2.50
C LEU A 54 -9.73 31.95 3.79
N GLY A 55 -9.04 31.49 4.82
CA GLY A 55 -8.89 32.23 6.07
C GLY A 55 -8.11 33.54 5.94
N LEU A 56 -7.18 33.62 4.99
CA LEU A 56 -6.44 34.84 4.68
C LEU A 56 -7.22 35.80 3.78
N LEU A 57 -7.96 35.28 2.80
CA LEU A 57 -8.71 36.11 1.83
C LEU A 57 -10.07 36.57 2.36
N SER A 58 -10.67 35.85 3.31
CA SER A 58 -11.99 36.15 3.86
C SER A 58 -11.93 36.40 5.36
N SER A 59 -12.15 37.65 5.76
CA SER A 59 -12.18 38.06 7.16
C SER A 59 -13.37 37.52 7.96
N THR A 60 -14.40 37.01 7.28
CA THR A 60 -15.62 36.44 7.89
C THR A 60 -15.59 34.91 7.99
N PHE A 61 -14.59 34.25 7.39
CA PHE A 61 -14.52 32.79 7.34
C PHE A 61 -14.27 32.17 8.72
N LEU A 62 -13.41 32.80 9.52
CA LEU A 62 -13.11 32.38 10.90
C LEU A 62 -13.85 33.26 11.91
N LYS A 63 -14.09 32.72 13.10
CA LYS A 63 -14.59 33.49 14.24
C LYS A 63 -13.62 34.65 14.60
N PRO A 64 -14.13 35.75 15.17
CA PRO A 64 -13.30 36.87 15.62
C PRO A 64 -12.16 36.42 16.53
N HIS A 65 -10.98 37.04 16.39
CA HIS A 65 -9.76 36.74 17.16
C HIS A 65 -9.14 35.35 16.97
N CYS A 66 -9.60 34.54 16.01
CA CYS A 66 -9.07 33.20 15.78
C CYS A 66 -8.10 33.06 14.59
N GLN A 67 -7.64 34.17 14.02
CA GLN A 67 -6.71 34.16 12.87
C GLN A 67 -5.36 33.49 13.19
N TRP A 68 -4.95 33.47 14.46
CA TRP A 68 -3.72 32.79 14.91
C TRP A 68 -3.72 31.29 14.60
N VAL A 69 -4.89 30.67 14.46
CA VAL A 69 -5.03 29.25 14.11
C VAL A 69 -4.47 28.96 12.72
N LEU A 70 -4.58 29.90 11.78
CA LEU A 70 -4.00 29.76 10.44
C LEU A 70 -2.47 29.68 10.50
N VAL A 71 -1.86 30.45 11.41
CA VAL A 71 -0.40 30.41 11.63
C VAL A 71 0.00 29.06 12.21
N VAL A 72 -0.74 28.55 13.20
CA VAL A 72 -0.46 27.24 13.80
C VAL A 72 -0.58 26.12 12.76
N ILE A 73 -1.65 26.10 11.95
CA ILE A 73 -1.83 25.12 10.88
C ILE A 73 -0.74 25.25 9.82
N GLY A 74 -0.42 26.48 9.40
CA GLY A 74 0.62 26.72 8.39
C GLY A 74 2.01 26.26 8.86
N VAL A 75 2.39 26.58 10.10
CA VAL A 75 3.65 26.13 10.70
C VAL A 75 3.67 24.61 10.83
N TYR A 76 2.57 24.02 11.31
CA TYR A 76 2.44 22.57 11.44
C TYR A 76 2.61 21.88 10.09
N THR A 77 1.86 22.30 9.07
CA THR A 77 1.91 21.74 7.72
C THR A 77 3.30 21.90 7.10
N LEU A 78 3.95 23.06 7.27
CA LEU A 78 5.31 23.28 6.79
C LEU A 78 6.31 22.32 7.44
N VAL A 79 6.25 22.18 8.78
CA VAL A 79 7.14 21.29 9.53
C VAL A 79 6.87 19.83 9.19
N SER A 80 5.60 19.42 9.11
CA SER A 80 5.18 18.06 8.74
C SER A 80 5.67 17.69 7.34
N VAL A 81 5.50 18.57 6.36
CA VAL A 81 6.02 18.40 5.00
C VAL A 81 7.55 18.35 5.00
N ALA A 82 8.23 19.26 5.69
CA ALA A 82 9.70 19.29 5.75
C ALA A 82 10.28 18.01 6.35
N ILE A 83 9.72 17.53 7.47
CA ILE A 83 10.10 16.26 8.10
C ILE A 83 9.88 15.10 7.13
N THR A 84 8.73 15.06 6.46
CA THR A 84 8.39 13.97 5.52
C THR A 84 9.32 13.96 4.31
N VAL A 85 9.60 15.13 3.72
CA VAL A 85 10.52 15.28 2.59
C VAL A 85 11.95 14.89 2.97
N TYR A 86 12.40 15.26 4.16
CA TYR A 86 13.73 14.91 4.67
C TYR A 86 13.86 13.42 4.98
N ALA A 87 12.86 12.84 5.67
CA ALA A 87 12.89 11.43 6.06
C ALA A 87 12.78 10.49 4.85
N ARG A 88 12.02 10.87 3.81
CA ARG A 88 11.65 10.08 2.61
C ARG A 88 10.87 8.79 2.88
N ARG A 89 11.14 8.11 3.99
CA ARG A 89 10.44 6.90 4.43
C ARG A 89 10.06 7.05 5.89
N LEU A 90 8.79 6.87 6.18
CA LEU A 90 8.26 7.01 7.53
C LEU A 90 8.03 5.64 8.16
N SER A 91 8.50 5.50 9.40
CA SER A 91 8.07 4.38 10.23
C SER A 91 6.58 4.54 10.60
N ASP A 92 5.93 3.45 11.01
CA ASP A 92 4.54 3.47 11.51
C ASP A 92 4.35 4.53 12.60
N ARG A 93 5.35 4.74 13.48
CA ARG A 93 5.30 5.75 14.55
C ARG A 93 5.44 7.18 14.02
N GLY A 94 6.35 7.40 13.06
CA GLY A 94 6.54 8.72 12.45
C GLY A 94 5.29 9.15 11.67
N PHE A 95 4.73 8.24 10.89
CA PHE A 95 3.43 8.43 10.25
C PHE A 95 2.33 8.71 11.29
N ALA A 96 2.26 7.89 12.34
CA ALA A 96 1.23 8.03 13.38
C ALA A 96 1.26 9.43 14.03
N LEU A 97 2.46 9.92 14.38
CA LEU A 97 2.66 11.21 15.03
C LEU A 97 2.23 12.39 14.13
N LEU A 98 2.67 12.39 12.88
CA LEU A 98 2.36 13.46 11.91
C LEU A 98 0.88 13.43 11.47
N SER A 99 0.29 12.25 11.30
CA SER A 99 -1.13 12.20 10.95
C SER A 99 -2.03 12.52 12.16
N PHE A 100 -1.60 12.21 13.38
CA PHE A 100 -2.36 12.59 14.58
C PHE A 100 -2.45 14.12 14.75
N GLY A 101 -1.35 14.84 14.60
CA GLY A 101 -1.38 16.30 14.61
C GLY A 101 -2.26 16.89 13.51
N GLY A 102 -2.27 16.28 12.31
CA GLY A 102 -3.17 16.64 11.22
C GLY A 102 -4.65 16.50 11.59
N MET A 103 -5.05 15.40 12.24
CA MET A 103 -6.44 15.22 12.71
C MET A 103 -6.85 16.29 13.73
N LEU A 104 -5.96 16.63 14.67
CA LEU A 104 -6.21 17.70 15.63
C LEU A 104 -6.37 19.05 14.93
N GLY A 105 -5.54 19.32 13.91
CA GLY A 105 -5.64 20.50 13.07
C GLY A 105 -7.01 20.59 12.36
N VAL A 106 -7.48 19.52 11.74
CA VAL A 106 -8.79 19.47 11.07
C VAL A 106 -9.94 19.70 12.05
N ALA A 107 -9.94 18.98 13.19
CA ALA A 107 -10.98 19.12 14.20
C ALA A 107 -10.99 20.53 14.83
N GLY A 108 -9.82 21.07 15.17
CA GLY A 108 -9.66 22.43 15.69
C GLY A 108 -10.13 23.49 14.69
N SER A 109 -9.80 23.33 13.41
CA SER A 109 -10.27 24.21 12.33
C SER A 109 -11.79 24.24 12.26
N SER A 110 -12.44 23.08 12.31
CA SER A 110 -13.92 22.98 12.30
C SER A 110 -14.58 23.74 13.45
N ILE A 111 -13.95 23.81 14.64
CA ILE A 111 -14.47 24.57 15.78
C ILE A 111 -14.40 26.09 15.54
N VAL A 112 -13.38 26.54 14.82
CA VAL A 112 -13.06 27.97 14.64
C VAL A 112 -13.75 28.58 13.41
N ILE A 113 -14.10 27.78 12.41
CA ILE A 113 -14.87 28.24 11.26
C ILE A 113 -16.23 28.80 11.73
N ALA A 114 -16.56 29.99 11.23
CA ALA A 114 -17.77 30.72 11.59
C ALA A 114 -19.01 30.06 10.99
N ASP A 115 -18.97 29.73 9.69
CA ASP A 115 -20.06 29.07 8.99
C ASP A 115 -20.21 27.60 9.38
N ASN A 116 -21.42 27.18 9.74
CA ASN A 116 -21.69 25.79 10.16
C ASN A 116 -21.55 24.79 9.01
N GLY A 117 -21.93 25.16 7.78
CA GLY A 117 -21.81 24.28 6.62
C GLY A 117 -20.35 23.99 6.28
N ALA A 118 -19.53 25.04 6.19
CA ALA A 118 -18.10 24.94 5.96
C ALA A 118 -17.38 24.18 7.09
N ALA A 119 -17.77 24.40 8.36
CA ALA A 119 -17.20 23.68 9.50
C ALA A 119 -17.43 22.16 9.39
N LEU A 120 -18.64 21.73 9.04
CA LEU A 120 -18.96 20.32 8.85
C LEU A 120 -18.28 19.74 7.62
N ALA A 121 -18.17 20.49 6.52
CA ALA A 121 -17.45 20.07 5.32
C ALA A 121 -15.96 19.80 5.60
N VAL A 122 -15.31 20.67 6.39
CA VAL A 122 -13.91 20.47 6.82
C VAL A 122 -13.80 19.25 7.76
N LEU A 123 -14.78 19.03 8.64
CA LEU A 123 -14.75 17.90 9.56
C LEU A 123 -14.74 16.54 8.83
N VAL A 124 -15.37 16.44 7.66
CA VAL A 124 -15.34 15.23 6.83
C VAL A 124 -13.92 14.84 6.40
N LEU A 125 -12.99 15.80 6.32
CA LEU A 125 -11.58 15.51 5.99
C LEU A 125 -10.89 14.63 7.02
N LEU A 126 -11.42 14.50 8.24
CA LEU A 126 -10.93 13.53 9.23
C LEU A 126 -10.96 12.09 8.70
N ALA A 127 -11.84 11.78 7.74
CA ALA A 127 -11.91 10.46 7.11
C ALA A 127 -10.67 10.10 6.27
N ALA A 128 -9.92 11.09 5.78
CA ALA A 128 -8.78 10.85 4.91
C ALA A 128 -7.67 10.08 5.63
N ILE A 129 -7.38 10.42 6.88
CA ILE A 129 -6.24 9.88 7.62
C ILE A 129 -6.42 8.38 7.96
N PRO A 130 -7.56 7.92 8.53
CA PRO A 130 -7.84 6.50 8.72
C PRO A 130 -7.77 5.70 7.41
N ALA A 131 -8.33 6.24 6.32
CA ALA A 131 -8.30 5.58 5.01
C ALA A 131 -6.87 5.45 4.45
N LEU A 132 -6.06 6.51 4.54
CA LEU A 132 -4.64 6.48 4.15
C LEU A 132 -3.83 5.51 5.00
N SER A 133 -4.08 5.50 6.32
CA SER A 133 -3.40 4.57 7.23
C SER A 133 -3.67 3.10 6.86
N ALA A 134 -4.88 2.79 6.37
CA ALA A 134 -5.29 1.44 6.01
C ALA A 134 -4.49 0.84 4.83
N MET A 135 -3.85 1.69 4.01
CA MET A 135 -3.07 1.26 2.85
C MET A 135 -1.84 0.43 3.24
N ASP A 136 -1.05 0.90 4.21
CA ASP A 136 0.26 0.29 4.50
C ASP A 136 0.62 0.24 6.01
N SER A 137 -0.22 0.77 6.88
CA SER A 137 0.03 0.73 8.34
C SER A 137 -0.44 -0.59 8.96
N SER A 138 0.05 -0.88 10.17
CA SER A 138 -0.42 -2.01 10.97
C SER A 138 -1.87 -1.82 11.45
N LEU A 139 -2.60 -2.93 11.67
CA LEU A 139 -3.99 -2.89 12.11
C LEU A 139 -4.23 -2.05 13.39
N PRO A 140 -3.37 -2.10 14.43
CA PRO A 140 -3.54 -1.27 15.63
C PRO A 140 -3.47 0.24 15.34
N VAL A 141 -2.59 0.66 14.41
CA VAL A 141 -2.47 2.07 14.02
C VAL A 141 -3.73 2.54 13.31
N VAL A 142 -4.26 1.72 12.38
CA VAL A 142 -5.52 2.02 11.69
C VAL A 142 -6.67 2.15 12.68
N MET A 143 -6.79 1.22 13.63
CA MET A 143 -7.83 1.27 14.67
C MET A 143 -7.69 2.51 15.55
N GLY A 144 -6.46 2.88 15.93
CA GLY A 144 -6.18 4.11 16.68
C GLY A 144 -6.66 5.35 15.94
N PHE A 145 -6.44 5.44 14.63
CA PHE A 145 -6.92 6.53 13.80
C PHE A 145 -8.43 6.57 13.67
N VAL A 146 -9.08 5.43 13.43
CA VAL A 146 -10.55 5.35 13.36
C VAL A 146 -11.18 5.80 14.67
N LEU A 147 -10.67 5.32 15.82
CA LEU A 147 -11.17 5.69 17.14
C LEU A 147 -10.97 7.18 17.41
N THR A 148 -9.78 7.72 17.11
CA THR A 148 -9.48 9.15 17.30
C THR A 148 -10.40 10.01 16.44
N ALA A 149 -10.56 9.69 15.15
CA ALA A 149 -11.44 10.41 14.25
C ALA A 149 -12.90 10.35 14.70
N ALA A 150 -13.38 9.18 15.15
CA ALA A 150 -14.74 9.03 15.67
C ALA A 150 -14.98 9.88 16.92
N VAL A 151 -14.03 9.90 17.86
CA VAL A 151 -14.11 10.75 19.07
C VAL A 151 -14.12 12.22 18.70
N LEU A 152 -13.22 12.67 17.82
CA LEU A 152 -13.17 14.06 17.37
C LEU A 152 -14.47 14.47 16.66
N VAL A 153 -15.03 13.61 15.80
CA VAL A 153 -16.34 13.84 15.16
C VAL A 153 -17.43 14.00 16.21
N CYS A 154 -17.55 13.06 17.15
CA CYS A 154 -18.58 13.11 18.20
C CYS A 154 -18.47 14.39 19.04
N VAL A 155 -17.25 14.78 19.44
CA VAL A 155 -17.00 16.01 20.20
C VAL A 155 -17.40 17.24 19.39
N VAL A 156 -16.89 17.38 18.15
CA VAL A 156 -17.13 18.58 17.34
C VAL A 156 -18.61 18.71 16.97
N VAL A 157 -19.25 17.62 16.55
CA VAL A 157 -20.68 17.61 16.20
C VAL A 157 -21.54 17.92 17.43
N SER A 158 -21.18 17.44 18.62
CA SER A 158 -21.92 17.77 19.86
C SER A 158 -21.83 19.24 20.25
N ILE A 159 -20.69 19.89 19.98
CA ILE A 159 -20.50 21.33 20.24
C ILE A 159 -21.26 22.18 19.21
N ARG A 160 -21.37 21.72 17.96
CA ARG A 160 -21.88 22.52 16.84
C ARG A 160 -23.33 22.25 16.46
N ALA A 161 -23.90 21.11 16.85
CA ALA A 161 -25.26 20.75 16.48
C ALA A 161 -26.27 21.76 17.04
N THR A 162 -27.06 22.37 16.16
CA THR A 162 -28.12 23.32 16.52
C THR A 162 -29.45 22.64 16.83
N SER A 163 -29.57 21.35 16.50
CA SER A 163 -30.77 20.54 16.74
C SER A 163 -30.38 19.06 16.91
N THR A 164 -31.27 18.28 17.53
CA THR A 164 -31.11 16.83 17.65
C THR A 164 -31.01 16.15 16.29
N THR A 165 -31.73 16.66 15.28
CA THR A 165 -31.65 16.17 13.91
C THR A 165 -30.26 16.43 13.30
N ALA A 166 -29.70 17.62 13.51
CA ALA A 166 -28.36 17.95 13.04
C ALA A 166 -27.28 17.08 13.73
N LEU A 167 -27.47 16.79 15.02
CA LEU A 167 -26.60 15.89 15.79
C LEU A 167 -26.59 14.47 15.20
N ILE A 168 -27.78 13.88 15.02
CA ILE A 168 -27.92 12.50 14.57
C ILE A 168 -27.47 12.35 13.11
N VAL A 169 -27.95 13.22 12.21
CA VAL A 169 -27.64 13.13 10.78
C VAL A 169 -26.19 13.51 10.52
N GLY A 170 -25.71 14.63 11.09
CA GLY A 170 -24.33 15.09 10.90
C GLY A 170 -23.31 14.13 11.50
N GLY A 171 -23.56 13.64 12.72
CA GLY A 171 -22.71 12.66 13.38
C GLY A 171 -22.69 11.33 12.63
N GLY A 172 -23.86 10.80 12.26
CA GLY A 172 -23.97 9.56 11.50
C GLY A 172 -23.28 9.64 10.14
N ALA A 173 -23.48 10.74 9.40
CA ALA A 173 -22.83 10.95 8.10
C ALA A 173 -21.31 11.04 8.22
N ALA A 174 -20.78 11.79 9.20
CA ALA A 174 -19.34 11.93 9.41
C ALA A 174 -18.69 10.61 9.85
N LEU A 175 -19.35 9.81 10.69
CA LEU A 175 -18.88 8.48 11.07
C LEU A 175 -18.86 7.52 9.88
N MET A 176 -19.88 7.54 9.02
CA MET A 176 -19.90 6.74 7.79
C MET A 176 -18.83 7.19 6.79
N ALA A 177 -18.56 8.50 6.71
CA ALA A 177 -17.48 9.04 5.90
C ALA A 177 -16.11 8.50 6.35
N ILE A 178 -15.91 8.18 7.64
CA ILE A 178 -14.71 7.51 8.14
C ILE A 178 -14.76 6.00 7.86
N ALA A 179 -15.86 5.35 8.22
CA ALA A 179 -15.97 3.90 8.23
C ALA A 179 -15.92 3.29 6.82
N VAL A 180 -16.66 3.86 5.86
CA VAL A 180 -16.82 3.28 4.52
C VAL A 180 -15.50 3.28 3.73
N PRO A 181 -14.76 4.39 3.60
CA PRO A 181 -13.48 4.39 2.88
C PRO A 181 -12.44 3.52 3.58
N THR A 182 -12.36 3.55 4.92
CA THR A 182 -11.41 2.74 5.67
C THR A 182 -11.69 1.24 5.49
N TYR A 183 -12.95 0.83 5.53
CA TYR A 183 -13.35 -0.56 5.24
C TYR A 183 -13.02 -0.95 3.80
N LEU A 184 -13.34 -0.09 2.82
CA LEU A 184 -13.06 -0.36 1.41
C LEU A 184 -11.57 -0.55 1.16
N VAL A 185 -10.72 0.36 1.63
CA VAL A 185 -9.26 0.28 1.48
C VAL A 185 -8.72 -0.98 2.16
N THR A 186 -9.16 -1.28 3.39
CA THR A 186 -8.73 -2.48 4.12
C THR A 186 -9.14 -3.76 3.39
N SER A 187 -10.37 -3.80 2.85
CA SER A 187 -10.91 -4.94 2.11
C SER A 187 -10.15 -5.16 0.79
N LEU A 188 -9.89 -4.08 0.04
CA LEU A 188 -9.10 -4.13 -1.18
C LEU A 188 -7.68 -4.61 -0.91
N ARG A 189 -7.02 -4.08 0.13
CA ARG A 189 -5.68 -4.52 0.54
C ARG A 189 -5.66 -6.02 0.83
N ARG A 190 -6.61 -6.52 1.64
CA ARG A 190 -6.71 -7.95 1.97
C ARG A 190 -6.93 -8.81 0.73
N ARG A 191 -7.79 -8.39 -0.20
CA ARG A 191 -8.03 -9.10 -1.47
C ARG A 191 -6.79 -9.13 -2.34
N LEU A 192 -6.09 -8.01 -2.48
CA LEU A 192 -4.84 -7.93 -3.25
C LEU A 192 -3.77 -8.84 -2.65
N THR A 193 -3.58 -8.81 -1.33
CA THR A 193 -2.63 -9.70 -0.65
C THR A 193 -3.00 -11.17 -0.83
N ALA A 194 -4.29 -11.52 -0.76
CA ALA A 194 -4.75 -12.89 -0.99
C ALA A 194 -4.52 -13.35 -2.45
N LEU A 195 -4.81 -12.49 -3.43
CA LEU A 195 -4.56 -12.78 -4.85
C LEU A 195 -3.06 -12.94 -5.13
N LEU A 196 -2.21 -12.07 -4.57
CA LEU A 196 -0.76 -12.20 -4.68
C LEU A 196 -0.26 -13.51 -4.07
N HIS A 197 -0.80 -13.92 -2.91
CA HIS A 197 -0.48 -15.22 -2.31
C HIS A 197 -0.95 -16.40 -3.17
N GLN A 198 -2.16 -16.34 -3.75
CA GLN A 198 -2.66 -17.38 -4.65
C GLN A 198 -1.82 -17.48 -5.92
N GLN A 199 -1.46 -16.34 -6.53
CA GLN A 199 -0.58 -16.31 -7.69
C GLN A 199 0.79 -16.89 -7.36
N ALA A 200 1.36 -16.56 -6.19
CA ALA A 200 2.62 -17.14 -5.73
C ALA A 200 2.51 -18.67 -5.55
N GLN A 201 1.38 -19.19 -5.06
CA GLN A 201 1.14 -20.64 -4.91
C GLN A 201 0.94 -21.38 -6.25
N LEU A 202 0.42 -20.69 -7.27
CA LEU A 202 0.22 -21.23 -8.62
C LEU A 202 1.45 -21.09 -9.51
N SER A 203 2.40 -20.21 -9.16
CA SER A 203 3.65 -20.07 -9.88
C SER A 203 4.41 -21.40 -9.89
N VAL A 204 5.00 -21.74 -11.04
CA VAL A 204 5.95 -22.86 -11.18
C VAL A 204 7.40 -22.41 -11.04
N THR A 205 7.63 -21.09 -10.98
CA THR A 205 8.94 -20.48 -10.79
C THR A 205 9.03 -19.78 -9.43
N ASP A 206 10.24 -19.72 -8.92
CA ASP A 206 10.61 -18.95 -7.75
C ASP A 206 10.72 -17.46 -8.13
N PRO A 207 10.07 -16.52 -7.41
CA PRO A 207 10.03 -15.12 -7.80
C PRO A 207 11.36 -14.38 -7.61
N LEU A 208 12.27 -14.89 -6.77
CA LEU A 208 13.58 -14.27 -6.53
C LEU A 208 14.56 -14.65 -7.65
N THR A 209 14.67 -15.94 -7.92
CA THR A 209 15.70 -16.51 -8.79
C THR A 209 15.20 -16.80 -10.21
N LEU A 210 13.88 -16.76 -10.43
CA LEU A 210 13.18 -17.16 -11.66
C LEU A 210 13.39 -18.64 -12.08
N ALA A 211 14.15 -19.41 -11.30
CA ALA A 211 14.28 -20.86 -11.49
C ALA A 211 12.95 -21.56 -11.21
N LEU A 212 12.80 -22.80 -11.69
CA LEU A 212 11.66 -23.62 -11.30
C LEU A 212 11.64 -23.76 -9.78
N ASN A 213 10.51 -23.45 -9.17
CA ASN A 213 10.31 -23.77 -7.76
C ASN A 213 10.10 -25.28 -7.60
N ARG A 214 9.98 -25.76 -6.37
CA ARG A 214 9.82 -27.20 -6.09
C ARG A 214 8.68 -27.84 -6.89
N ARG A 215 7.57 -27.13 -7.10
CA ARG A 215 6.45 -27.63 -7.90
C ARG A 215 6.83 -27.74 -9.37
N GLY A 216 7.37 -26.65 -9.95
CA GLY A 216 7.84 -26.66 -11.33
C GLY A 216 8.90 -27.73 -11.60
N LEU A 217 9.81 -27.95 -10.65
CA LEU A 217 10.82 -29.00 -10.71
C LEU A 217 10.18 -30.39 -10.74
N LEU A 218 9.22 -30.67 -9.87
CA LEU A 218 8.54 -31.98 -9.82
C LEU A 218 7.74 -32.24 -11.10
N ASP A 219 6.99 -31.25 -11.56
CA ASP A 219 6.20 -31.34 -12.80
C ASP A 219 7.12 -31.58 -14.01
N GLY A 220 8.23 -30.84 -14.09
CA GLY A 220 9.26 -31.01 -15.13
C GLY A 220 9.98 -32.35 -15.05
N ALA A 221 10.33 -32.81 -13.85
CA ALA A 221 11.01 -34.08 -13.63
C ALA A 221 10.15 -35.28 -14.07
N ILE A 222 8.85 -35.28 -13.77
CA ILE A 222 7.92 -36.34 -14.22
C ILE A 222 7.92 -36.45 -15.74
N HIS A 223 7.88 -35.31 -16.45
CA HIS A 223 7.95 -35.29 -17.90
C HIS A 223 9.30 -35.83 -18.39
N LEU A 224 10.41 -35.37 -17.80
CA LEU A 224 11.76 -35.76 -18.19
C LEU A 224 11.97 -37.27 -18.03
N PHE A 225 11.52 -37.87 -16.92
CA PHE A 225 11.60 -39.31 -16.67
C PHE A 225 10.82 -40.11 -17.70
N ARG A 226 9.59 -39.70 -18.05
CA ARG A 226 8.78 -40.39 -19.07
C ARG A 226 9.46 -40.36 -20.45
N THR A 227 9.96 -39.20 -20.86
CA THR A 227 10.64 -39.04 -22.16
C THR A 227 11.96 -39.80 -22.21
N ALA A 228 12.73 -39.82 -21.13
CA ALA A 228 13.97 -40.58 -21.07
C ALA A 228 13.72 -42.10 -21.13
N ALA A 229 12.68 -42.59 -20.44
CA ALA A 229 12.29 -43.99 -20.45
C ALA A 229 11.88 -44.46 -21.86
N THR A 230 11.10 -43.68 -22.60
CA THR A 230 10.70 -44.03 -23.97
C THR A 230 11.85 -43.93 -24.97
N ALA A 231 12.81 -43.03 -24.75
CA ALA A 231 13.97 -42.83 -25.62
C ALA A 231 15.20 -43.69 -25.23
N GLY A 232 15.13 -44.51 -24.18
CA GLY A 232 16.26 -45.29 -23.67
C GLY A 232 17.42 -44.43 -23.15
N LYS A 233 17.15 -43.19 -22.69
CA LYS A 233 18.16 -42.27 -22.14
C LYS A 233 18.20 -42.34 -20.61
N HIS A 234 19.35 -41.96 -20.04
CA HIS A 234 19.53 -41.85 -18.58
C HIS A 234 19.26 -40.42 -18.10
N VAL A 235 18.74 -40.30 -16.86
CA VAL A 235 18.52 -39.02 -16.16
C VAL A 235 19.42 -38.98 -14.92
N ALA A 236 20.12 -37.87 -14.72
CA ALA A 236 20.87 -37.58 -13.50
C ALA A 236 20.20 -36.40 -12.75
N PHE A 237 20.28 -36.41 -11.42
CA PHE A 237 19.75 -35.35 -10.57
C PHE A 237 20.82 -34.89 -9.59
N LEU A 238 21.02 -33.59 -9.47
CA LEU A 238 21.97 -32.97 -8.56
C LEU A 238 21.22 -32.04 -7.59
N VAL A 239 21.50 -32.18 -6.30
CA VAL A 239 21.04 -31.24 -5.26
C VAL A 239 22.26 -30.45 -4.81
N VAL A 240 22.13 -29.12 -4.84
CA VAL A 240 23.19 -28.18 -4.44
C VAL A 240 22.65 -27.36 -3.27
N ASP A 241 23.47 -27.19 -2.24
CA ASP A 241 23.20 -26.30 -1.11
C ASP A 241 24.31 -25.23 -1.02
N VAL A 242 23.97 -24.05 -0.52
CA VAL A 242 24.91 -22.93 -0.39
C VAL A 242 25.51 -22.96 1.01
N ASP A 243 26.79 -23.35 1.10
CA ASP A 243 27.50 -23.43 2.36
C ASP A 243 27.53 -22.08 3.11
N TYR A 244 27.33 -22.12 4.42
CA TYR A 244 27.39 -20.96 5.32
C TYR A 244 26.45 -19.79 4.97
N PHE A 245 25.40 -20.01 4.17
CA PHE A 245 24.51 -18.96 3.70
C PHE A 245 23.90 -18.11 4.84
N LYS A 246 23.53 -18.75 5.96
CA LYS A 246 23.01 -18.04 7.15
C LYS A 246 24.03 -17.03 7.71
N LYS A 247 25.29 -17.43 7.86
CA LYS A 247 26.36 -16.55 8.37
C LYS A 247 26.58 -15.36 7.45
N TYR A 248 26.48 -15.57 6.15
CA TYR A 248 26.56 -14.51 5.16
C TYR A 248 25.40 -13.50 5.34
N ASN A 249 24.16 -13.98 5.48
CA ASN A 249 22.98 -13.14 5.74
C ASN A 249 23.11 -12.36 7.05
N ASP A 250 23.60 -13.01 8.11
CA ASP A 250 23.78 -12.36 9.42
C ASP A 250 24.83 -11.23 9.35
N THR A 251 25.80 -11.33 8.44
CA THR A 251 26.90 -10.34 8.29
C THR A 251 26.54 -9.20 7.32
N HIS A 252 25.88 -9.52 6.20
CA HIS A 252 25.67 -8.59 5.08
C HIS A 252 24.20 -8.18 4.90
N GLY A 253 23.29 -8.75 5.67
CA GLY A 253 21.85 -8.53 5.58
C GLY A 253 21.17 -9.37 4.49
N HIS A 254 19.86 -9.56 4.65
CA HIS A 254 19.07 -10.42 3.76
C HIS A 254 19.11 -10.01 2.29
N SER A 255 19.13 -8.70 1.98
CA SER A 255 19.18 -8.23 0.59
C SER A 255 20.47 -8.63 -0.13
N ALA A 256 21.60 -8.71 0.58
CA ALA A 256 22.85 -9.21 0.02
C ALA A 256 22.78 -10.73 -0.23
N GLY A 257 22.10 -11.47 0.66
CA GLY A 257 21.78 -12.89 0.50
C GLY A 257 20.94 -13.18 -0.75
N ASP A 258 19.91 -12.38 -0.97
CA ASP A 258 19.04 -12.50 -2.14
C ASP A 258 19.83 -12.30 -3.44
N ALA A 259 20.72 -11.29 -3.46
CA ALA A 259 21.56 -11.02 -4.61
C ALA A 259 22.49 -12.18 -4.96
N ILE A 260 23.14 -12.80 -3.97
CA ILE A 260 24.04 -13.93 -4.23
C ILE A 260 23.29 -15.20 -4.66
N LEU A 261 22.06 -15.42 -4.17
CA LEU A 261 21.21 -16.53 -4.66
C LEU A 261 20.87 -16.37 -6.14
N VAL A 262 20.56 -15.15 -6.58
CA VAL A 262 20.32 -14.85 -8.01
C VAL A 262 21.58 -15.13 -8.83
N GLU A 263 22.75 -14.69 -8.36
CA GLU A 263 24.03 -14.91 -9.05
C GLU A 263 24.38 -16.40 -9.17
N ILE A 264 24.25 -17.17 -8.09
CA ILE A 264 24.47 -18.63 -8.08
C ILE A 264 23.50 -19.31 -9.05
N THR A 265 22.22 -18.93 -9.04
CA THR A 265 21.22 -19.52 -9.93
C THR A 265 21.56 -19.26 -11.39
N ASN A 266 21.96 -18.04 -11.73
CA ASN A 266 22.39 -17.69 -13.09
C ASN A 266 23.64 -18.47 -13.51
N ALA A 267 24.61 -18.66 -12.61
CA ALA A 267 25.80 -19.45 -12.89
C ALA A 267 25.45 -20.92 -13.20
N ILE A 268 24.50 -21.50 -12.44
CA ILE A 268 24.01 -22.87 -12.69
C ILE A 268 23.26 -22.94 -14.03
N GLN A 269 22.38 -21.99 -14.32
CA GLN A 269 21.63 -21.94 -15.58
C GLN A 269 22.56 -21.84 -16.81
N ASN A 270 23.68 -21.14 -16.68
CA ASN A 270 24.67 -21.03 -17.77
C ASN A 270 25.55 -22.30 -17.91
N ALA A 271 25.67 -23.10 -16.85
CA ALA A 271 26.47 -24.32 -16.84
C ALA A 271 25.68 -25.55 -17.33
N VAL A 272 24.35 -25.50 -17.30
CA VAL A 272 23.46 -26.59 -17.71
C VAL A 272 22.83 -26.24 -19.07
N PRO A 273 22.88 -27.15 -20.06
CA PRO A 273 22.39 -26.89 -21.42
C PRO A 273 20.86 -26.81 -21.55
#